data_AF-A0A949DQ89-F1
#
_entry.id   AF-A0A949DQ89-F1
#
_cell.length_a   1.000
_cell.length_b   1.000
_cell.length_c   1.000
_cell.angle_alpha   90.00
_cell.angle_beta   90.00
_cell.angle_gamma   90.00
#
_symmetry.space_group_name_H-M   'P 1'
#
loop_
_entity.id
_entity.type
_entity.pdbx_description
1 polymer ?
#
loop_
_entity_poly.entity_id
_entity_poly.type
_entity_poly.pdbx_seq_one_letter_code
_entity_poly.pdbx_strand_id
1 'polypeptide(L)'
;MATKTPVSLECLGLCEHCGTLISLDGMPGDSIDADWACPSCKKILSQVSFGYESEGGKSSGFKKAKWVGPDGQWAPVKPTKDFDLGNWSVQVERTYYPFY
;
A
#
# COMPACT_ATOMS: atom_id res chain seq x y z
N MET A 1 -26.35 2.34 5.75
CA MET A 1 -25.12 3.16 5.81
C MET A 1 -23.98 2.27 5.33
N ALA A 2 -23.36 2.58 4.20
CA ALA A 2 -22.24 1.77 3.71
C ALA A 2 -21.03 2.03 4.63
N THR A 3 -20.63 1.02 5.40
CA THR A 3 -19.41 1.08 6.22
C THR A 3 -18.21 1.02 5.30
N LYS A 4 -17.41 2.10 5.25
CA LYS A 4 -16.15 2.12 4.51
C LYS A 4 -15.16 1.14 5.15
N THR A 5 -14.38 0.45 4.33
CA THR A 5 -13.36 -0.48 4.80
C THR A 5 -12.18 0.33 5.34
N PRO A 6 -11.84 0.25 6.63
CA PRO A 6 -10.66 0.93 7.16
C PRO A 6 -9.40 0.25 6.61
N VAL A 7 -8.42 1.04 6.18
CA VAL A 7 -7.15 0.56 5.63
C VAL A 7 -6.00 1.39 6.17
N SER A 8 -4.89 0.76 6.58
CA SER A 8 -3.69 1.51 6.92
C SER A 8 -3.02 2.09 5.68
N LEU A 9 -2.60 3.36 5.76
CA LEU A 9 -1.80 4.00 4.73
C LEU A 9 -0.48 3.24 4.45
N GLU A 10 0.06 2.55 5.44
CA GLU A 10 1.27 1.73 5.32
C GLU A 10 1.07 0.55 4.35
N CYS A 11 -0.11 -0.06 4.40
CA CYS A 11 -0.48 -1.21 3.56
C CYS A 11 -1.08 -0.81 2.21
N LEU A 12 -1.29 0.49 1.98
CA LEU A 12 -1.93 1.01 0.79
C LEU A 12 -0.93 1.21 -0.37
N GLY A 13 -1.33 0.81 -1.57
CA GLY A 13 -0.53 0.94 -2.78
C GLY A 13 -1.37 1.12 -4.05
N LEU A 14 -0.69 1.32 -5.18
CA LEU A 14 -1.27 1.34 -6.51
C LEU A 14 -0.54 0.33 -7.38
N CYS A 15 -1.28 -0.51 -8.10
CA CYS A 15 -0.69 -1.45 -9.04
C CYS A 15 0.18 -0.72 -10.07
N GLU A 16 1.45 -1.09 -10.16
CA GLU A 16 2.40 -0.49 -11.12
C GLU A 16 2.02 -0.69 -12.59
N HIS A 17 1.15 -1.67 -12.89
CA HIS A 17 0.76 -2.00 -14.26
C HIS A 17 -0.53 -1.33 -14.74
N CYS A 18 -1.46 -1.04 -13.82
CA CYS A 18 -2.79 -0.52 -14.20
C CYS A 18 -3.31 0.61 -13.29
N GLY A 19 -2.55 1.03 -12.27
CA GLY A 19 -2.93 2.09 -11.35
C GLY A 19 -4.11 1.75 -10.45
N THR A 20 -4.58 0.49 -10.43
CA THR A 20 -5.65 0.08 -9.51
C THR A 20 -5.18 0.17 -8.07
N LEU A 21 -6.02 0.76 -7.21
CA LEU A 21 -5.80 0.83 -5.77
C LEU A 21 -5.80 -0.56 -5.15
N ILE A 22 -4.77 -0.85 -4.37
CA ILE A 22 -4.51 -2.15 -3.75
C ILE A 22 -4.15 -1.95 -2.28
N SER A 23 -4.44 -2.96 -1.46
CA SER A 23 -4.15 -2.94 -0.03
C SER A 23 -3.58 -4.29 0.40
N LEU A 24 -2.59 -4.27 1.29
CA LEU A 24 -2.10 -5.44 2.02
C LEU A 24 -2.89 -5.70 3.32
N ASP A 25 -3.78 -4.79 3.71
CA ASP A 25 -4.64 -4.93 4.89
C ASP A 25 -5.62 -6.09 4.65
N GLY A 26 -5.43 -7.19 5.39
CA GLY A 26 -6.16 -8.46 5.20
C GLY A 26 -5.38 -9.56 4.46
N MET A 27 -4.11 -9.34 4.13
CA MET A 27 -3.25 -10.39 3.58
C MET A 27 -2.80 -11.36 4.68
N PRO A 28 -2.89 -12.69 4.49
CA PRO A 28 -2.34 -13.64 5.46
C PRO A 28 -0.82 -13.46 5.54
N GLY A 29 -0.29 -13.35 6.77
CA GLY A 29 1.13 -13.12 7.02
C GLY A 29 2.07 -14.15 6.38
N ASP A 30 1.56 -15.35 6.09
CA ASP A 30 2.28 -16.43 5.39
C ASP A 30 2.51 -16.15 3.90
N SER A 31 1.92 -15.09 3.34
CA SER A 31 2.07 -14.71 1.92
C SER A 31 3.16 -13.66 1.67
N ILE A 32 4.00 -13.36 2.67
CA ILE A 32 5.13 -12.42 2.52
C ILE A 32 6.12 -12.88 1.43
N ASP A 33 6.21 -14.19 1.18
CA ASP A 33 7.05 -14.78 0.12
C ASP A 33 6.27 -15.18 -1.15
N ALA A 34 4.97 -14.85 -1.24
CA ALA A 34 4.13 -15.21 -2.39
C ALA A 34 4.07 -14.07 -3.42
N ASP A 35 4.26 -14.40 -4.70
CA ASP A 35 4.03 -13.48 -5.81
C ASP A 35 2.58 -13.01 -5.81
N TRP A 36 2.35 -11.75 -5.42
CA TRP A 36 0.99 -11.24 -5.31
C TRP A 36 0.49 -10.66 -6.63
N ALA A 37 -0.64 -11.15 -7.13
CA ALA A 37 -1.22 -10.66 -8.37
C ALA A 37 -2.25 -9.55 -8.12
N CYS A 38 -2.21 -8.51 -8.94
CA CYS A 38 -3.23 -7.46 -8.94
C CYS A 38 -4.64 -8.06 -9.16
N PRO A 39 -5.64 -7.74 -8.33
CA PRO A 39 -6.98 -8.30 -8.48
C PRO A 39 -7.64 -7.91 -9.82
N SER A 40 -7.27 -6.74 -10.36
CA SER A 40 -7.80 -6.17 -11.60
C SER A 40 -7.09 -6.72 -12.85
N CYS A 41 -5.77 -6.52 -12.96
CA CYS A 41 -5.03 -6.89 -14.18
C CYS A 41 -4.31 -8.24 -14.12
N LYS A 42 -4.37 -8.95 -12.98
CA LYS A 42 -3.74 -10.26 -12.72
C LYS A 42 -2.21 -10.31 -12.86
N LYS A 43 -1.55 -9.17 -13.08
CA LYS A 43 -0.09 -9.09 -13.13
C LYS A 43 0.49 -9.10 -11.71
N ILE A 44 1.66 -9.69 -11.58
CA ILE A 44 2.41 -9.76 -10.31
C ILE A 44 2.83 -8.33 -9.92
N LEU A 45 2.64 -8.04 -8.64
CA LEU A 45 2.93 -6.79 -7.99
C LEU A 45 4.29 -6.90 -7.30
N SER A 46 5.11 -5.90 -7.50
CA SER A 46 6.38 -5.74 -6.80
C SER A 46 6.26 -4.71 -5.67
N GLN A 47 7.32 -4.56 -4.90
CA GLN A 47 7.47 -3.51 -3.89
C GLN A 47 7.21 -2.07 -4.43
N VAL A 48 7.40 -1.84 -5.73
CA VAL A 48 7.10 -0.55 -6.39
C VAL A 48 5.61 -0.23 -6.31
N SER A 49 4.76 -1.25 -6.39
CA SER A 49 3.30 -1.08 -6.28
C SER A 49 2.87 -0.58 -4.88
N PHE A 50 3.75 -0.66 -3.89
CA PHE A 50 3.54 -0.13 -2.53
C PHE A 50 4.40 1.11 -2.25
N GLY A 51 5.03 1.69 -3.28
CA GLY A 51 5.81 2.91 -3.18
C GLY A 51 7.19 2.72 -2.56
N TYR A 52 7.69 1.49 -2.48
CA TYR A 52 9.06 1.21 -2.04
C TYR A 52 10.04 1.33 -3.19
N GLU A 53 11.18 1.94 -2.90
CA GLU A 53 12.30 2.06 -3.82
C GLU A 53 13.54 1.42 -3.19
N SER A 54 14.33 0.73 -4.00
CA SER A 54 15.62 0.16 -3.56
C SER A 54 16.59 1.30 -3.30
N GLU A 55 17.17 1.38 -2.10
CA GLU A 55 18.29 2.28 -1.87
C GLU A 55 19.52 1.75 -2.61
N GLY A 56 19.95 2.47 -3.64
CA GLY A 56 21.04 2.08 -4.52
C GLY A 56 22.29 1.62 -3.76
N GLY A 57 22.61 0.33 -3.90
CA GLY A 57 23.92 -0.23 -3.58
C GLY A 57 24.14 -0.76 -2.16
N LYS A 58 23.16 -0.70 -1.26
CA LYS A 58 23.27 -1.37 0.05
C LYS A 58 22.25 -2.49 0.15
N SER A 59 22.75 -3.71 0.14
CA SER A 59 21.99 -4.92 0.42
C SER A 59 21.13 -4.70 1.68
N SER A 60 19.82 -4.90 1.55
CA SER A 60 18.84 -4.97 2.65
C SER A 60 18.17 -3.66 3.12
N GLY A 61 17.97 -2.67 2.24
CA GLY A 61 17.16 -1.48 2.57
C GLY A 61 16.10 -1.15 1.51
N PHE A 62 14.84 -1.49 1.77
CA PHE A 62 13.71 -0.91 1.04
C PHE A 62 13.17 0.27 1.85
N LYS A 63 13.07 1.44 1.22
CA LYS A 63 12.41 2.60 1.83
C LYS A 63 11.15 2.96 1.08
N LYS A 64 10.08 3.28 1.81
CA LYS A 64 8.85 3.78 1.20
C LYS A 64 9.08 5.24 0.79
N ALA A 65 9.24 5.45 -0.50
CA ALA A 65 9.50 6.76 -1.11
C ALA A 65 8.22 7.45 -1.56
N LYS A 66 7.15 6.70 -1.80
CA LYS A 66 5.86 7.20 -2.32
C LYS A 66 4.70 6.64 -1.52
N TRP A 67 3.64 7.43 -1.42
CA TRP A 67 2.43 7.16 -0.66
C TRP A 67 1.22 7.38 -1.54
N VAL A 68 0.11 6.69 -1.30
CA VAL A 68 -1.14 7.05 -1.97
C VAL A 68 -1.71 8.30 -1.30
N GLY A 69 -1.98 9.34 -2.09
CA GLY A 69 -2.57 10.59 -1.65
C GLY A 69 -4.11 10.53 -1.57
N PRO A 70 -4.73 11.59 -1.03
CA PRO A 70 -6.19 11.71 -0.93
C PRO A 70 -6.90 11.83 -2.29
N ASP A 71 -6.16 12.13 -3.34
CA ASP A 71 -6.61 12.13 -4.72
C ASP A 71 -6.53 10.75 -5.39
N GLY A 72 -6.03 9.73 -4.67
CA GLY A 72 -5.86 8.37 -5.18
C GLY A 72 -4.63 8.21 -6.07
N GLN A 73 -3.72 9.19 -6.09
CA GLN A 73 -2.49 9.14 -6.89
C GLN A 73 -1.25 9.01 -6.00
N TRP A 74 -0.08 8.78 -6.61
CA TRP A 74 1.18 8.76 -5.88
C TRP A 74 1.56 10.17 -5.41
N ALA A 75 1.74 10.30 -4.10
CA ALA A 75 2.29 11.47 -3.43
C ALA A 75 3.72 11.17 -2.93
N PRO A 76 4.69 12.06 -3.17
CA PRO A 76 6.05 11.94 -2.63
C PRO A 76 6.10 12.24 -1.12
N VAL A 77 5.06 12.88 -0.59
CA VAL A 77 4.94 13.25 0.83
C VAL A 77 3.89 12.38 1.49
N LYS A 78 4.23 11.79 2.63
CA LYS A 78 3.30 11.01 3.45
C LYS A 78 2.13 11.91 3.89
N PRO A 79 0.87 11.56 3.57
CA PRO A 79 -0.29 12.24 4.12
C PRO A 79 -0.24 12.25 5.66
N THR A 80 -0.68 13.35 6.27
CA THR A 80 -0.66 13.53 7.74
C THR A 80 -2.03 13.40 8.40
N LYS A 81 -3.09 13.31 7.60
CA LYS A 81 -4.47 13.20 8.06
C LYS A 81 -5.14 12.05 7.37
N ASP A 82 -6.06 11.40 8.08
CA ASP A 82 -6.93 10.38 7.50
C ASP A 82 -7.75 10.97 6.36
N PHE A 83 -8.00 10.15 5.35
CA PHE A 83 -8.76 10.55 4.17
C PHE A 83 -9.50 9.36 3.58
N ASP A 84 -10.52 9.64 2.78
CA ASP A 84 -11.32 8.61 2.16
C ASP A 84 -10.98 8.46 0.68
N LEU A 85 -10.87 7.21 0.22
CA LEU A 85 -10.72 6.86 -1.19
C LEU A 85 -11.84 5.90 -1.60
N GLY A 86 -12.92 6.48 -2.16
CA GLY A 86 -14.10 5.71 -2.54
C GLY A 86 -14.71 4.98 -1.34
N ASN A 87 -14.65 3.64 -1.37
CA ASN A 87 -15.16 2.77 -0.31
C ASN A 87 -14.16 2.53 0.83
N TRP A 88 -12.95 3.08 0.74
CA TRP A 88 -11.89 2.88 1.74
C TRP A 88 -11.75 4.12 2.61
N SER A 89 -11.49 3.90 3.90
CA SER A 89 -11.13 4.95 4.84
C SER A 89 -9.68 4.75 5.26
N VAL A 90 -8.80 5.60 4.75
CA VAL A 90 -7.35 5.48 4.89
C VAL A 90 -6.92 6.13 6.19
N GLN A 91 -6.32 5.31 7.05
CA GLN A 91 -5.84 5.71 8.37
C GLN A 91 -4.32 5.90 8.33
N VAL A 92 -3.86 7.11 8.63
CA VAL A 92 -2.44 7.48 8.59
C VAL A 92 -1.67 6.98 9.81
N GLU A 93 -2.31 7.01 10.98
CA GLU A 93 -1.67 6.70 12.27
C GLU A 93 -1.86 5.25 12.73
N ARG A 94 -2.43 4.36 11.89
CA ARG A 94 -2.44 2.93 12.21
C ARG A 94 -1.04 2.37 12.06
N THR A 95 -0.28 2.40 13.15
CA THR A 95 0.94 1.62 13.33
C THR A 95 0.60 0.14 13.11
N TYR A 96 1.19 -0.43 12.07
CA TYR A 96 1.22 -1.88 11.90
C TYR A 96 2.06 -2.43 13.06
N TYR A 97 1.40 -2.93 14.11
CA TYR A 97 2.06 -3.77 15.09
C TYR A 97 2.28 -5.13 14.43
N PRO A 98 3.51 -5.53 14.08
CA PRO A 98 3.75 -6.95 13.83
C PRO A 98 3.40 -7.68 15.13
N PHE A 99 2.60 -8.74 14.99
CA PHE A 99 2.26 -9.62 16.10
C PHE A 99 3.54 -10.07 16.82
N TYR A 100 3.46 -10.03 18.16
CA TYR A 100 4.49 -10.41 19.14
C TYR A 100 5.07 -11.81 18.93
#